data_AF-A0AA43IQ97-F1
#
_entry.id   AF-A0AA43IQ97-F1
#
_cell.length_a   1.000
_cell.length_b   1.000
_cell.length_c   1.000
_cell.angle_alpha   90.00
_cell.angle_beta   90.00
_cell.angle_gamma   90.00
#
_symmetry.space_group_name_H-M   'P 1'
#
loop_
_entity.id
_entity.type
_entity.pdbx_description
1 polymer ?
#
loop_
_entity_poly.entity_id
_entity_poly.type
_entity_poly.pdbx_seq_one_letter_code
_entity_poly.pdbx_strand_id
1 'polypeptide(L)'
;MLLLIGVLLAILVLPSPWGLVVIAVAAALDITETGAFLWWSKRRRASVGVDTFVGKVGVAVGELWPEGQVKVSGEIWNARCDGGCETGTRVVVRAVDGLTLEVEPV
;
A
#
# COMPACT_ATOMS: atom_id res chain seq x y z
N MET A 1 18.47 10.52 -11.21
CA MET A 1 18.98 10.51 -12.63
C MET A 1 19.47 11.89 -13.05
N LEU A 2 19.03 12.97 -12.38
CA LEU A 2 19.54 14.32 -12.57
C LEU A 2 20.91 14.53 -11.92
N LEU A 3 21.28 13.73 -10.90
CA LEU A 3 22.60 13.75 -10.26
C LEU A 3 23.77 13.56 -11.23
N LEU A 4 23.67 12.61 -12.17
CA LEU A 4 24.77 12.33 -13.10
C LEU A 4 25.01 13.52 -14.05
N ILE A 5 23.94 14.20 -14.47
CA ILE A 5 24.01 15.37 -15.35
C ILE A 5 24.54 16.59 -14.57
N GLY A 6 24.09 16.78 -13.32
CA GLY A 6 24.54 17.85 -12.44
C GLY A 6 26.02 17.73 -12.04
N VAL A 7 26.50 16.51 -11.74
CA VAL A 7 27.91 16.23 -11.44
C VAL A 7 28.80 16.44 -12.66
N LEU A 8 28.37 15.99 -13.84
CA LEU A 8 29.12 16.16 -15.09
C LEU A 8 29.30 17.64 -15.47
N LEU A 9 28.24 18.45 -15.32
CA LEU A 9 28.29 19.91 -15.55
C LEU A 9 29.15 20.64 -14.50
N ALA A 10 29.07 20.22 -13.23
CA ALA A 10 29.84 20.84 -12.14
C ALA A 10 31.36 20.64 -12.31
N ILE A 11 31.78 19.48 -12.82
CA ILE A 11 33.20 19.15 -13.03
C ILE A 11 33.76 19.83 -14.29
N LEU A 12 32.98 19.97 -15.36
CA LEU A 12 33.48 20.42 -16.66
C LEU A 12 33.39 21.95 -16.89
N VAL A 13 32.53 22.68 -16.17
CA VAL A 13 32.18 24.06 -16.56
C VAL A 13 32.35 25.12 -15.46
N LEU A 14 32.27 24.77 -14.16
CA LEU A 14 32.18 25.79 -13.10
C LEU A 14 33.50 26.01 -12.32
N PRO A 15 33.95 27.28 -12.16
CA PRO A 15 35.09 27.61 -11.30
C PRO A 15 34.77 27.41 -9.81
N SER A 16 35.78 27.02 -9.03
CA SER A 16 35.71 26.93 -7.57
C SER A 16 35.29 28.28 -6.97
N PRO A 17 34.32 28.35 -6.03
CA PRO A 17 33.71 27.25 -5.25
C PRO A 17 32.35 26.75 -5.77
N TRP A 18 31.87 27.24 -6.91
CA TRP A 18 30.48 27.07 -7.34
C TRP A 18 30.13 25.63 -7.74
N GLY A 19 31.11 24.81 -8.13
CA GLY A 19 30.91 23.39 -8.40
C GLY A 19 30.37 22.61 -7.20
N LEU A 20 30.84 22.93 -5.98
CA LEU A 20 30.36 22.28 -4.75
C LEU A 20 28.89 22.61 -4.46
N VAL A 21 28.48 23.86 -4.74
CA VAL A 21 27.09 24.30 -4.58
C VAL A 21 26.17 23.54 -5.54
N VAL A 22 26.57 23.39 -6.81
CA VAL A 22 25.78 22.65 -7.80
C VAL A 22 25.65 21.18 -7.45
N ILE A 23 26.74 20.53 -6.98
CA ILE A 23 26.71 19.13 -6.54
C ILE A 23 25.77 18.96 -5.33
N ALA A 24 25.86 19.85 -4.35
CA ALA A 24 25.00 19.81 -3.16
C ALA A 24 23.51 19.96 -3.51
N VAL A 25 23.18 20.90 -4.41
CA VAL A 25 21.80 21.13 -4.87
C VAL A 25 21.29 19.92 -5.66
N ALA A 26 22.07 19.37 -6.58
CA ALA A 26 21.68 18.19 -7.35
C ALA A 26 21.45 16.96 -6.45
N ALA A 27 22.29 16.77 -5.43
CA ALA A 27 22.11 15.70 -4.45
C ALA A 27 20.84 15.89 -3.61
N ALA A 28 20.58 17.11 -3.16
CA ALA A 28 19.36 17.40 -2.40
C ALA A 28 18.09 17.11 -3.22
N LEU A 29 18.08 17.46 -4.51
CA LEU A 29 16.95 17.22 -5.42
C LEU A 29 16.70 15.73 -5.68
N ASP A 30 17.74 14.95 -6.00
CA ASP A 30 17.56 13.49 -6.22
C ASP A 30 17.11 12.77 -4.93
N ILE A 31 17.59 13.20 -3.75
CA ILE A 31 17.13 12.67 -2.45
C ILE A 31 15.65 13.00 -2.23
N THR A 32 15.21 14.23 -2.54
CA THR A 32 13.81 14.62 -2.38
C THR A 32 12.90 13.89 -3.36
N GLU A 33 13.31 13.75 -4.63
CA GLU A 33 12.55 13.01 -5.64
C GLU A 33 12.41 11.53 -5.25
N THR A 34 13.51 10.89 -4.87
CA THR A 34 13.51 9.47 -4.45
C THR A 34 12.68 9.28 -3.19
N GLY A 35 12.83 10.16 -2.19
CA GLY A 35 12.05 10.12 -0.95
C GLY A 35 10.55 10.31 -1.19
N ALA A 36 10.18 11.28 -2.04
CA ALA A 36 8.79 11.54 -2.41
C ALA A 36 8.19 10.36 -3.17
N PHE A 37 8.93 9.76 -4.11
CA PHE A 37 8.48 8.59 -4.85
C PHE A 37 8.30 7.36 -3.94
N LEU A 38 9.24 7.12 -3.02
CA LEU A 38 9.13 6.04 -2.04
C LEU A 38 7.95 6.26 -1.09
N TRP A 39 7.74 7.48 -0.62
CA TRP A 39 6.60 7.83 0.22
C TRP A 39 5.28 7.63 -0.52
N TRP A 40 5.18 8.09 -1.77
CA TRP A 40 3.99 7.93 -2.60
C TRP A 40 3.71 6.47 -2.98
N SER A 41 4.75 5.70 -3.29
CA SER A 41 4.68 4.27 -3.58
C SER A 41 4.22 3.47 -2.36
N LYS A 42 4.75 3.77 -1.15
CA LYS A 42 4.26 3.17 0.09
C LYS A 42 2.80 3.52 0.40
N ARG A 43 2.35 4.73 0.04
CA ARG A 43 0.94 5.14 0.19
C ARG A 43 0.02 4.48 -0.84
N ARG A 44 0.55 4.07 -1.99
CA ARG A 44 -0.14 3.28 -3.02
C ARG A 44 0.18 1.78 -2.92
N ARG A 45 0.46 1.27 -1.71
CA ARG A 45 0.63 -0.17 -1.49
C ARG A 45 -0.64 -0.92 -1.93
N ALA A 46 -0.54 -1.57 -3.08
CA ALA A 46 -1.31 -2.73 -3.51
C ALA A 46 -2.83 -2.73 -3.23
N SER A 47 -3.59 -1.76 -3.74
CA SER A 47 -5.07 -1.91 -3.80
C SER A 47 -5.53 -2.80 -4.98
N VAL A 48 -4.62 -3.13 -5.91
CA VAL A 48 -4.93 -3.70 -7.23
C VAL A 48 -5.53 -5.13 -7.18
N GLY A 49 -5.60 -5.79 -6.00
CA GLY A 49 -6.29 -7.08 -5.84
C GLY A 49 -7.39 -7.12 -4.78
N VAL A 50 -7.36 -6.21 -3.79
CA VAL A 50 -8.25 -6.22 -2.62
C VAL A 50 -9.54 -5.43 -2.83
N ASP A 51 -9.54 -4.45 -3.74
CA ASP A 51 -10.76 -3.70 -4.10
C ASP A 51 -11.82 -4.58 -4.78
N THR A 52 -11.47 -5.80 -5.19
CA THR A 52 -12.40 -6.77 -5.79
C THR A 52 -13.28 -7.51 -4.79
N PHE A 53 -13.04 -7.40 -3.48
CA PHE A 53 -13.84 -8.12 -2.47
C PHE A 53 -14.96 -7.28 -1.87
N VAL A 54 -14.83 -5.94 -1.84
CA VAL A 54 -15.86 -5.07 -1.27
C VAL A 54 -17.19 -5.27 -2.00
N GLY A 55 -18.25 -5.52 -1.24
CA GLY A 55 -19.60 -5.81 -1.75
C GLY A 55 -19.82 -7.27 -2.17
N LYS A 56 -18.80 -8.14 -2.14
CA LYS A 56 -19.00 -9.58 -2.36
C LYS A 56 -19.58 -10.25 -1.12
N VAL A 57 -20.36 -11.30 -1.37
CA VAL A 57 -20.93 -12.15 -0.32
C VAL A 57 -20.04 -13.38 -0.11
N GLY A 58 -19.76 -13.67 1.15
CA GLY A 58 -19.07 -14.86 1.62
C GLY A 58 -19.89 -15.67 2.59
N VAL A 59 -19.29 -16.76 3.07
CA VAL A 59 -19.85 -17.62 4.12
C VAL A 59 -18.80 -17.82 5.21
N ALA A 60 -19.16 -17.60 6.47
CA ALA A 60 -18.32 -17.90 7.62
C ALA A 60 -17.99 -19.40 7.65
N VAL A 61 -16.71 -19.76 7.66
CA VAL A 61 -16.25 -21.17 7.68
C VAL A 61 -16.15 -21.68 9.12
N GLY A 62 -15.97 -20.76 10.07
CA GLY A 62 -16.01 -21.01 11.50
C GLY A 62 -16.73 -19.87 12.22
N GLU A 63 -16.71 -19.89 13.55
CA GLU A 63 -17.22 -18.80 14.37
C GLU A 63 -16.24 -17.61 14.31
N LEU A 64 -16.76 -16.39 14.10
CA LEU A 64 -15.97 -15.15 14.11
C LEU A 64 -16.36 -14.34 15.34
N TRP A 65 -15.43 -14.14 16.29
CA TRP A 65 -15.61 -13.27 17.46
C TRP A 65 -14.30 -12.60 17.92
N PRO A 66 -13.97 -11.40 17.43
CA PRO A 66 -14.46 -10.83 16.19
C PRO A 66 -13.74 -11.41 14.97
N GLU A 67 -12.60 -12.09 15.15
CA GLU A 67 -11.78 -12.62 14.08
C GLU A 67 -12.12 -14.09 13.77
N GLY A 68 -11.94 -14.47 12.51
CA GLY A 68 -12.08 -15.83 12.03
C GLY A 68 -11.85 -15.91 10.52
N GLN A 69 -12.52 -16.84 9.85
CA GLN A 69 -12.33 -17.08 8.42
C GLN A 69 -13.65 -17.18 7.67
N VAL A 70 -13.66 -16.63 6.46
CA VAL A 70 -14.80 -16.65 5.54
C VAL A 70 -14.37 -17.19 4.20
N LYS A 71 -15.29 -17.85 3.50
CA LYS A 71 -15.10 -18.28 2.12
C LYS A 71 -15.76 -17.27 1.18
N VAL A 72 -14.96 -16.56 0.39
CA VAL A 72 -15.44 -15.57 -0.59
C VAL A 72 -14.89 -15.93 -1.97
N SER A 73 -15.74 -15.97 -3.00
CA SER A 73 -15.33 -16.34 -4.37
C SER A 73 -14.60 -17.70 -4.49
N GLY A 74 -14.82 -18.63 -3.55
CA GLY A 74 -14.15 -19.93 -3.54
C GLY A 74 -12.86 -20.00 -2.71
N GLU A 75 -12.34 -18.86 -2.25
CA GLU A 75 -11.11 -18.75 -1.46
C GLU A 75 -11.42 -18.51 0.02
N ILE A 76 -10.56 -19.02 0.90
CA ILE A 76 -10.65 -18.78 2.34
C ILE A 76 -9.81 -17.56 2.69
N TRP A 77 -10.44 -16.60 3.35
CA TRP A 77 -9.84 -15.33 3.74
C TRP A 77 -10.01 -15.10 5.24
N ASN A 78 -9.03 -14.45 5.85
CA ASN A 78 -9.18 -13.94 7.22
C ASN A 78 -10.26 -12.86 7.20
N ALA A 79 -11.12 -12.87 8.21
CA ALA A 79 -12.18 -11.88 8.34
C ALA A 79 -12.41 -11.47 9.78
N ARG A 80 -12.95 -10.26 9.92
CA ARG A 80 -13.34 -9.65 11.18
C ARG A 80 -14.81 -9.23 11.11
N CYS A 81 -15.58 -9.66 12.10
CA CYS A 81 -17.00 -9.37 12.29
C CYS A 81 -17.18 -8.81 13.71
N ASP A 82 -17.28 -7.48 13.85
CA ASP A 82 -17.34 -6.82 15.16
C ASP A 82 -18.59 -7.22 15.98
N GLY A 83 -19.69 -7.56 15.32
CA GLY A 83 -20.92 -8.05 15.94
C GLY A 83 -20.94 -9.56 16.25
N GLY A 84 -19.89 -10.28 15.87
CA GLY A 84 -19.86 -11.74 15.90
C GLY A 84 -20.65 -12.38 14.76
N CYS A 85 -20.13 -13.48 14.21
CA CYS A 85 -20.78 -14.21 13.14
C CYS A 85 -20.66 -15.73 13.40
N GLU A 86 -21.78 -16.45 13.41
CA GLU A 86 -21.77 -17.90 13.58
C GLU A 86 -21.26 -18.62 12.34
N THR A 87 -20.81 -19.87 12.51
CA THR A 87 -20.39 -20.73 11.38
C THR A 87 -21.52 -20.90 10.37
N GLY A 88 -21.24 -20.72 9.08
CA GLY A 88 -22.23 -20.82 8.01
C GLY A 88 -23.02 -19.53 7.75
N THR A 89 -22.83 -18.49 8.57
CA THR A 89 -23.48 -17.18 8.36
C THR A 89 -23.03 -16.57 7.04
N ARG A 90 -23.99 -16.05 6.26
CA ARG A 90 -23.68 -15.24 5.07
C ARG A 90 -23.24 -13.87 5.52
N VAL A 91 -22.13 -13.41 4.97
CA VAL A 91 -21.55 -12.12 5.30
C VAL A 91 -21.25 -11.32 4.04
N VAL A 92 -21.37 -9.99 4.13
CA VAL A 92 -20.96 -9.06 3.07
C VAL A 92 -19.66 -8.39 3.48
N VAL A 93 -18.71 -8.34 2.56
CA VAL A 93 -17.44 -7.62 2.78
C VAL A 93 -17.70 -6.12 2.68
N ARG A 94 -17.43 -5.39 3.76
CA ARG A 94 -17.54 -3.93 3.83
C ARG A 94 -16.25 -3.22 3.49
N ALA A 95 -15.13 -3.76 3.93
CA ALA A 95 -13.81 -3.20 3.70
C ALA A 95 -12.75 -4.30 3.68
N VAL A 96 -11.56 -3.95 3.23
CA VAL A 96 -10.40 -4.83 3.25
C VAL A 96 -9.25 -4.10 3.94
N ASP A 97 -8.78 -4.66 5.05
CA ASP A 97 -7.61 -4.20 5.78
C ASP A 97 -6.44 -5.18 5.58
N GLY A 98 -5.57 -4.86 4.61
CA GLY A 98 -4.43 -5.69 4.26
C GLY A 98 -4.82 -7.08 3.73
N LEU A 99 -4.73 -8.09 4.58
CA LEU A 99 -5.09 -9.49 4.28
C LEU A 99 -6.31 -9.97 5.07
N THR A 100 -7.03 -9.05 5.73
CA THR A 100 -8.21 -9.32 6.54
C THR A 100 -9.41 -8.58 5.96
N LEU A 101 -10.52 -9.28 5.79
CA LEU A 101 -11.79 -8.72 5.31
C LEU A 101 -12.63 -8.24 6.49
N GLU A 102 -13.07 -6.99 6.47
CA GLU A 102 -14.13 -6.54 7.39
C GLU A 102 -15.48 -6.97 6.82
N VAL A 103 -16.23 -7.74 7.60
CA VAL A 103 -17.47 -8.37 7.15
C VAL A 103 -18.60 -8.12 8.13
N GLU A 104 -19.80 -7.97 7.59
CA GLU A 104 -21.03 -7.88 8.37
C GLU A 104 -21.99 -9.00 7.95
N PRO A 105 -22.76 -9.57 8.89
CA PRO A 105 -23.83 -10.51 8.54
C PRO A 105 -24.86 -9.83 7.62
N VAL A 106 -25.32 -10.56 6.60
CA VAL A 106 -26.36 -10.12 5.65
C VAL A 106 -27.75 -10.26 6.26
#